data_AF-A0A6V8NSF0-F1
#
_entry.id   AF-A0A6V8NSF0-F1
#
_cell.length_a   1.000
_cell.length_b   1.000
_cell.length_c   1.000
_cell.angle_alpha   90.00
_cell.angle_beta   90.00
_cell.angle_gamma   90.00
#
_symmetry.space_group_name_H-M   'P 1'
#
loop_
_entity.id
_entity.type
_entity.pdbx_description
1 polymer ?
#
loop_
_entity_poly.entity_id
_entity_poly.type
_entity_poly.pdbx_seq_one_letter_code
_entity_poly.pdbx_strand_id
1 'polypeptide(L)'
;MPEETLRVSGYRDNKVRVEVTEIRGEGGPVYPQIAVPLEFVLSAAEERSGEIMFYDFLQVSGSLFLQNPAVKIGDSKSEFSPYRVLSSNQSYTYRLEIPLTQYRIERIEEARRGDIQLRLDIDTSVALYNKPLRLTIQIGEPISEGFVTGFKRARCSLNFAIPQSHWIDKVLPGLGYGKTRIIEIPLPEKAFPEIFPQALDELSHAQRYFNEGDYDKTVAHCRNAIEPVKKELEKFREQIASDTGYEWVKTLAEETFNWLDKLYKKTRDLTSKSHHIPSVGHFSRHEAESIILVTTALLNYVGNL
;
A
#
# COMPACT_ATOMS: atom_id res chain seq x y z
N MET A 1 15.95 3.23 -22.45
CA MET A 1 14.60 2.64 -22.48
C MET A 1 14.71 1.11 -22.49
N PRO A 2 14.45 0.44 -21.35
CA PRO A 2 14.28 -1.02 -21.27
C PRO A 2 13.26 -1.55 -22.29
N GLU A 3 13.54 -2.69 -22.92
CA GLU A 3 12.71 -3.31 -23.97
C GLU A 3 12.73 -4.83 -23.82
N GLU A 4 11.58 -5.48 -24.07
CA GLU A 4 11.43 -6.94 -24.10
C GLU A 4 10.46 -7.41 -25.18
N THR A 5 10.61 -8.67 -25.60
CA THR A 5 9.73 -9.29 -26.60
C THR A 5 8.44 -9.81 -25.96
N LEU A 6 7.30 -9.40 -26.51
CA LEU A 6 6.00 -9.94 -26.19
C LEU A 6 5.59 -11.00 -27.21
N ARG A 7 5.29 -12.22 -26.76
CA ARG A 7 4.92 -13.31 -27.68
C ARG A 7 3.41 -13.46 -27.77
N VAL A 8 2.85 -13.19 -28.95
CA VAL A 8 1.43 -13.40 -29.25
C VAL A 8 1.31 -14.58 -30.21
N SER A 9 0.67 -15.67 -29.80
CA SER A 9 0.44 -16.86 -30.65
C SER A 9 1.71 -17.46 -31.30
N GLY A 10 2.89 -17.27 -30.68
CA GLY A 10 4.17 -17.71 -31.22
C GLY A 10 4.91 -16.68 -32.08
N TYR A 11 4.26 -15.58 -32.44
CA TYR A 11 4.86 -14.43 -33.12
C TYR A 11 5.70 -13.59 -32.13
N ARG A 12 6.88 -13.14 -32.56
CA ARG A 12 7.93 -12.58 -31.68
C ARG A 12 8.33 -11.13 -31.99
N ASP A 13 7.70 -10.49 -32.96
CA ASP A 13 8.12 -9.12 -33.34
C ASP A 13 7.45 -8.04 -32.48
N ASN A 14 6.52 -8.43 -31.61
CA ASN A 14 5.92 -7.48 -30.66
C ASN A 14 6.91 -7.18 -29.55
N LYS A 15 6.99 -5.90 -29.18
CA LYS A 15 7.90 -5.40 -28.15
C LYS A 15 7.13 -4.58 -27.13
N VAL A 16 7.61 -4.61 -25.89
CA VAL A 16 7.15 -3.71 -24.82
C VAL A 16 8.33 -2.94 -24.29
N ARG A 17 8.14 -1.64 -24.10
CA ARG A 17 9.14 -0.71 -23.61
C ARG A 17 8.62 0.05 -22.41
N VAL A 18 9.55 0.47 -21.55
CA VAL A 18 9.25 1.34 -20.40
C VAL A 18 10.12 2.58 -20.50
N GLU A 19 9.51 3.77 -20.49
CA GLU A 19 10.28 5.01 -20.32
C GLU A 19 10.41 5.33 -18.82
N VAL A 20 11.60 5.04 -18.29
CA VAL A 20 11.88 5.11 -16.84
C VAL A 20 11.76 6.54 -16.33
N THR A 21 12.16 7.53 -17.12
CA THR A 21 12.09 8.95 -16.73
C THR A 21 10.66 9.49 -16.65
N GLU A 22 9.69 8.74 -17.19
CA GLU A 22 8.27 9.10 -17.14
C GLU A 22 7.50 8.35 -16.04
N ILE A 23 8.15 7.43 -15.32
CA ILE A 23 7.55 6.78 -14.14
C ILE A 23 7.27 7.83 -13.07
N ARG A 24 6.06 7.81 -12.50
CA ARG A 24 5.62 8.78 -11.48
C ARG A 24 4.92 8.08 -10.33
N GLY A 25 5.00 8.69 -9.16
CA GLY A 25 4.11 8.37 -8.04
C GLY A 25 2.90 9.29 -8.10
N GLU A 26 1.73 8.77 -7.76
CA GLU A 26 0.46 9.51 -7.78
C GLU A 26 -0.45 9.10 -6.62
N GLY A 27 -1.54 9.85 -6.46
CA GLY A 27 -2.60 9.56 -5.50
C GLY A 27 -2.29 9.92 -4.04
N GLY A 28 -1.08 10.41 -3.75
CA GLY A 28 -0.71 10.98 -2.47
C GLY A 28 -0.80 9.97 -1.31
N PRO A 29 -0.97 10.42 -0.06
CA PRO A 29 -0.96 9.52 1.09
C PRO A 29 -2.21 8.62 1.18
N VAL A 30 -3.30 8.99 0.51
CA VAL A 30 -4.61 8.31 0.61
C VAL A 30 -4.71 7.14 -0.35
N TYR A 31 -4.22 7.30 -1.58
CA TYR A 31 -4.29 6.26 -2.60
C TYR A 31 -2.98 6.19 -3.39
N PRO A 32 -1.84 5.92 -2.73
CA PRO A 32 -0.56 5.96 -3.41
C PRO A 32 -0.50 4.90 -4.51
N GLN A 33 -0.05 5.29 -5.69
CA GLN A 33 0.14 4.37 -6.82
C GLN A 33 1.38 4.74 -7.64
N ILE A 34 2.08 3.74 -8.16
CA ILE A 34 3.12 3.95 -9.16
C ILE A 34 2.48 3.84 -10.54
N ALA A 35 2.67 4.85 -11.36
CA ALA A 35 2.30 4.85 -12.76
C ALA A 35 3.53 4.53 -13.62
N VAL A 36 3.47 3.41 -14.36
CA VAL A 36 4.50 2.98 -15.30
C VAL A 36 3.99 3.13 -16.73
N PRO A 37 4.57 4.03 -17.53
CA PRO A 37 4.22 4.16 -18.94
C PRO A 37 4.82 3.00 -19.73
N LEU A 38 3.97 2.31 -20.49
CA LEU A 38 4.33 1.23 -21.39
C LEU A 38 4.13 1.70 -22.83
N GLU A 39 5.12 1.45 -23.69
CA GLU A 39 4.95 1.53 -25.13
C GLU A 39 4.98 0.11 -25.70
N PHE A 40 3.89 -0.30 -26.34
CA PHE A 40 3.80 -1.52 -27.10
C PHE A 40 4.07 -1.21 -28.57
N VAL A 41 5.06 -1.87 -29.17
CA VAL A 41 5.27 -1.87 -30.62
C VAL A 41 4.73 -3.20 -31.11
N LEU A 42 3.57 -3.15 -31.77
CA LEU A 42 2.78 -4.30 -32.15
C LEU A 42 2.82 -4.51 -33.66
N SER A 43 2.84 -5.77 -34.07
CA SER A 43 2.83 -6.16 -35.46
C SER A 43 1.81 -7.25 -35.68
N ALA A 44 1.03 -7.13 -36.76
CA ALA A 44 0.17 -8.20 -37.22
C ALA A 44 1.00 -9.50 -37.38
N ALA A 45 0.48 -10.62 -36.88
CA ALA A 45 1.24 -11.85 -36.85
C ALA A 45 1.17 -12.55 -38.21
N GLU A 46 2.29 -12.96 -38.77
CA GLU A 46 2.30 -13.82 -39.95
C GLU A 46 2.26 -15.29 -39.50
N GLU A 47 1.21 -16.02 -39.90
CA GLU A 47 1.14 -17.46 -39.67
C GLU A 47 2.19 -18.20 -40.51
N ARG A 48 2.51 -19.45 -40.12
CA ARG A 48 3.36 -20.35 -40.92
C ARG A 48 2.85 -20.59 -42.35
N SER A 49 1.57 -20.33 -42.58
CA SER A 49 0.88 -20.39 -43.87
C SER A 49 1.18 -19.17 -44.76
N GLY A 50 1.87 -18.14 -44.26
CA GLY A 50 2.04 -16.83 -44.92
C GLY A 50 0.81 -15.93 -44.80
N GLU A 51 -0.20 -16.32 -44.01
CA GLU A 51 -1.39 -15.51 -43.80
C GLU A 51 -1.20 -14.50 -42.66
N ILE A 52 -1.65 -13.26 -42.89
CA ILE A 52 -1.62 -12.20 -41.87
C ILE A 52 -2.80 -12.38 -40.92
N MET A 53 -2.51 -12.53 -39.63
CA MET A 53 -3.45 -12.61 -38.52
C MET A 53 -3.52 -11.25 -37.81
N PHE A 54 -4.72 -10.67 -37.81
CA PHE A 54 -5.05 -9.49 -37.01
C PHE A 54 -5.49 -9.89 -35.61
N TYR A 55 -5.25 -9.02 -34.63
CA TYR A 55 -5.69 -9.28 -33.26
C TYR A 55 -6.04 -7.99 -32.54
N ASP A 56 -6.96 -8.09 -31.58
CA ASP A 56 -7.27 -7.01 -30.64
C ASP A 56 -6.55 -7.29 -29.32
N PHE A 57 -5.80 -6.29 -28.85
CA PHE A 57 -5.17 -6.26 -27.55
C PHE A 57 -6.20 -5.80 -26.53
N LEU A 58 -6.72 -6.70 -25.71
CA LEU A 58 -7.95 -6.44 -24.95
C LEU A 58 -7.69 -5.81 -23.58
N GLN A 59 -6.73 -6.39 -22.87
CA GLN A 59 -6.48 -6.08 -21.47
C GLN A 59 -5.00 -6.22 -21.18
N VAL A 60 -4.50 -5.29 -20.36
CA VAL A 60 -3.13 -5.30 -19.83
C VAL A 60 -3.21 -5.38 -18.32
N SER A 61 -2.41 -6.25 -17.74
CA SER A 61 -2.11 -6.24 -16.31
C SER A 61 -0.63 -6.45 -16.10
N GLY A 62 -0.15 -6.05 -14.93
CA GLY A 62 1.24 -6.28 -14.56
C GLY A 62 1.42 -6.47 -13.07
N SER A 63 2.43 -7.23 -12.71
CA SER A 63 2.90 -7.41 -11.35
C SER A 63 4.30 -6.82 -11.22
N LEU A 64 4.49 -5.90 -10.27
CA LEU A 64 5.77 -5.25 -10.03
C LEU A 64 6.48 -5.90 -8.86
N PHE A 65 7.79 -6.12 -9.01
CA PHE A 65 8.66 -6.74 -8.03
C PHE A 65 9.91 -5.89 -7.80
N LEU A 66 10.38 -5.84 -6.56
CA LEU A 66 11.78 -5.51 -6.26
C LEU A 66 12.64 -6.70 -6.70
N GLN A 67 13.83 -6.41 -7.25
CA GLN A 67 14.77 -7.48 -7.58
C GLN A 67 15.62 -7.93 -6.39
N ASN A 68 15.92 -7.00 -5.47
CA ASN A 68 16.75 -7.28 -4.30
C ASN A 68 16.20 -6.54 -3.06
N PRO A 69 15.47 -7.22 -2.16
CA PRO A 69 15.08 -8.63 -2.23
C PRO A 69 14.03 -8.89 -3.33
N ALA A 70 13.97 -10.11 -3.84
CA ALA A 70 12.98 -10.53 -4.84
C ALA A 70 11.57 -10.61 -4.23
N VAL A 71 10.89 -9.46 -4.10
CA VAL A 71 9.62 -9.31 -3.39
C VAL A 71 8.60 -8.64 -4.27
N LYS A 72 7.38 -9.18 -4.29
CA LYS A 72 6.25 -8.59 -5.00
C LYS A 72 5.81 -7.30 -4.30
N ILE A 73 5.84 -6.20 -5.04
CA ILE A 73 5.41 -4.88 -4.59
C ILE A 73 3.90 -4.72 -4.75
N GLY A 74 3.35 -5.11 -5.91
CA GLY A 74 1.94 -4.90 -6.19
C GLY A 74 1.51 -5.45 -7.54
N ASP A 75 0.19 -5.45 -7.73
CA ASP A 75 -0.46 -5.75 -9.00
C ASP A 75 -1.09 -4.48 -9.54
N SER A 76 -1.09 -4.34 -10.85
CA SER A 76 -1.75 -3.23 -11.49
C SER A 76 -3.26 -3.36 -11.38
N LYS A 77 -3.95 -2.22 -11.45
CA LYS A 77 -5.33 -2.22 -11.92
C LYS A 77 -5.33 -2.78 -13.34
N SER A 78 -6.34 -3.58 -13.65
CA SER A 78 -6.47 -4.11 -14.99
C SER A 78 -7.66 -3.47 -15.65
N GLU A 79 -7.41 -2.76 -16.73
CA GLU A 79 -8.44 -2.06 -17.49
C GLU A 79 -8.58 -2.71 -18.86
N PHE A 80 -9.82 -2.83 -19.30
CA PHE A 80 -10.14 -3.26 -20.64
C PHE A 80 -9.97 -2.05 -21.57
N SER A 81 -8.92 -2.07 -22.38
CA SER A 81 -8.57 -0.99 -23.31
C SER A 81 -8.24 -1.63 -24.66
N PRO A 82 -9.27 -2.01 -25.44
CA PRO A 82 -9.09 -2.76 -26.68
C PRO A 82 -8.34 -1.93 -27.72
N TYR A 83 -7.24 -2.47 -28.25
CA TYR A 83 -6.47 -1.87 -29.33
C TYR A 83 -6.31 -2.86 -30.48
N ARG A 84 -6.83 -2.51 -31.66
CA ARG A 84 -6.78 -3.39 -32.84
C ARG A 84 -5.48 -3.25 -33.59
N VAL A 85 -4.79 -4.38 -33.80
CA VAL A 85 -3.55 -4.47 -34.57
C VAL A 85 -3.86 -4.90 -36.00
N LEU A 86 -3.72 -3.97 -36.94
CA LEU A 86 -4.02 -4.18 -38.37
C LEU A 86 -2.78 -4.26 -39.26
N SER A 87 -1.64 -3.84 -38.77
CA SER A 87 -0.41 -3.75 -39.57
C SER A 87 0.83 -3.92 -38.69
N SER A 88 1.99 -4.01 -39.33
CA SER A 88 3.28 -4.10 -38.63
C SER A 88 3.70 -2.74 -38.03
N ASN A 89 4.39 -2.77 -36.89
CA ASN A 89 4.97 -1.61 -36.21
C ASN A 89 3.98 -0.52 -35.75
N GLN A 90 2.78 -0.90 -35.33
CA GLN A 90 1.85 0.01 -34.68
C GLN A 90 2.27 0.27 -33.24
N SER A 91 2.38 1.54 -32.86
CA SER A 91 2.68 1.95 -31.47
C SER A 91 1.39 2.15 -30.68
N TYR A 92 1.33 1.55 -29.50
CA TYR A 92 0.25 1.70 -28.53
C TYR A 92 0.82 2.00 -27.15
N THR A 93 0.50 3.17 -26.62
CA THR A 93 0.91 3.57 -25.27
C THR A 93 -0.15 3.20 -24.25
N TYR A 94 0.25 2.59 -23.15
CA TYR A 94 -0.62 2.23 -22.05
C TYR A 94 -0.01 2.62 -20.72
N ARG A 95 -0.82 3.13 -19.80
CA ARG A 95 -0.36 3.53 -18.47
C ARG A 95 -0.74 2.48 -17.45
N LEU A 96 0.25 1.77 -16.93
CA LEU A 96 0.03 0.78 -15.89
C LEU A 96 0.00 1.45 -14.51
N GLU A 97 -1.13 1.40 -13.82
CA GLU A 97 -1.27 1.92 -12.46
C GLU A 97 -1.17 0.80 -11.42
N ILE A 98 -0.21 0.88 -10.51
CA ILE A 98 0.03 -0.12 -9.46
C ILE A 98 -0.21 0.54 -8.09
N PRO A 99 -1.38 0.32 -7.47
CA PRO A 99 -1.66 0.80 -6.13
C PRO A 99 -0.72 0.18 -5.10
N LEU A 100 -0.25 1.01 -4.19
CA LEU A 100 0.62 0.65 -3.09
C LEU A 100 -0.06 0.93 -1.75
N THR A 101 0.48 0.33 -0.70
CA THR A 101 0.19 0.73 0.68
C THR A 101 1.40 1.48 1.23
N GLN A 102 1.22 2.28 2.29
CA GLN A 102 2.34 2.97 2.93
C GLN A 102 3.42 1.97 3.41
N TYR A 103 2.98 0.84 3.99
CA TYR A 103 3.89 -0.26 4.36
C TYR A 103 4.74 -0.75 3.18
N ARG A 104 4.15 -0.95 1.99
CA ARG A 104 4.90 -1.37 0.80
C ARG A 104 5.91 -0.31 0.34
N ILE A 105 5.57 0.97 0.44
CA ILE A 105 6.48 2.07 0.11
C ILE A 105 7.66 2.09 1.10
N GLU A 106 7.40 1.94 2.40
CA GLU A 106 8.44 1.85 3.43
C GLU A 106 9.38 0.66 3.18
N ARG A 107 8.84 -0.52 2.84
CA ARG A 107 9.65 -1.69 2.46
C ARG A 107 10.51 -1.45 1.22
N ILE A 108 10.02 -0.71 0.23
CA ILE A 108 10.84 -0.30 -0.94
C ILE A 108 11.99 0.58 -0.48
N GLU A 109 11.71 1.59 0.34
CA GLU A 109 12.74 2.52 0.83
C GLU A 109 13.79 1.84 1.71
N GLU A 110 13.41 0.89 2.55
CA GLU A 110 14.35 0.12 3.38
C GLU A 110 15.24 -0.82 2.56
N ALA A 111 14.69 -1.42 1.50
CA ALA A 111 15.46 -2.27 0.60
C ALA A 111 16.39 -1.46 -0.32
N ARG A 112 16.08 -0.19 -0.56
CA ARG A 112 16.78 0.64 -1.55
C ARG A 112 18.20 0.96 -1.11
N ARG A 113 19.16 0.70 -2.02
CA ARG A 113 20.55 1.14 -1.92
C ARG A 113 20.96 1.82 -3.23
N GLY A 114 20.69 3.13 -3.33
CA GLY A 114 20.88 3.88 -4.58
C GLY A 114 19.65 3.78 -5.50
N ASP A 115 19.88 3.39 -6.75
CA ASP A 115 18.85 3.18 -7.78
C ASP A 115 17.95 1.99 -7.44
N ILE A 116 16.68 2.05 -7.84
CA ILE A 116 15.72 0.99 -7.57
C ILE A 116 15.67 0.01 -8.72
N GLN A 117 16.07 -1.24 -8.45
CA GLN A 117 16.00 -2.34 -9.40
C GLN A 117 14.63 -3.02 -9.33
N LEU A 118 13.88 -2.92 -10.43
CA LEU A 118 12.51 -3.43 -10.55
C LEU A 118 12.40 -4.47 -11.65
N ARG A 119 11.46 -5.39 -11.45
CA ARG A 119 10.97 -6.30 -12.49
C ARG A 119 9.47 -6.12 -12.64
N LEU A 120 9.02 -5.90 -13.87
CA LEU A 120 7.61 -5.81 -14.22
C LEU A 120 7.22 -7.03 -15.07
N ASP A 121 6.42 -7.91 -14.50
CA ASP A 121 5.85 -9.04 -15.20
C ASP A 121 4.51 -8.59 -15.82
N ILE A 122 4.40 -8.59 -17.14
CA ILE A 122 3.22 -8.13 -17.88
C ILE A 122 2.44 -9.35 -18.38
N ASP A 123 1.13 -9.37 -18.15
CA ASP A 123 0.18 -10.35 -18.72
C ASP A 123 -0.88 -9.61 -19.53
N THR A 124 -1.09 -10.03 -20.76
CA THR A 124 -2.02 -9.40 -21.69
C THR A 124 -2.92 -10.43 -22.33
N SER A 125 -4.19 -10.08 -22.52
CA SER A 125 -5.13 -10.92 -23.26
C SER A 125 -5.37 -10.35 -24.65
N VAL A 126 -5.42 -11.22 -25.64
CA VAL A 126 -5.64 -10.85 -27.04
C VAL A 126 -6.76 -11.67 -27.64
N ALA A 127 -7.61 -11.04 -28.45
CA ALA A 127 -8.57 -11.71 -29.33
C ALA A 127 -7.96 -11.83 -30.72
N LEU A 128 -7.90 -13.05 -31.26
CA LEU A 128 -7.41 -13.31 -32.61
C LEU A 128 -8.57 -13.24 -33.60
N TYR A 129 -8.30 -12.70 -34.78
CA TYR A 129 -9.24 -12.67 -35.90
C TYR A 129 -8.70 -13.54 -37.03
N ASN A 130 -9.56 -14.40 -37.58
CA ASN A 130 -9.31 -14.96 -38.91
C ASN A 130 -9.92 -14.06 -39.98
N LYS A 131 -9.59 -14.37 -41.24
CA LYS A 131 -10.12 -13.69 -42.43
C LYS A 131 -11.61 -13.42 -42.30
N PRO A 132 -12.07 -12.30 -42.88
CA PRO A 132 -13.47 -11.99 -42.87
C PRO A 132 -14.28 -13.08 -43.56
N LEU A 133 -15.33 -13.56 -42.90
CA LEU A 133 -16.35 -14.34 -43.59
C LEU A 133 -16.95 -13.43 -44.66
N ARG A 134 -16.85 -13.82 -45.93
CA ARG A 134 -17.60 -13.17 -46.99
C ARG A 134 -19.03 -13.67 -46.90
N LEU A 135 -19.89 -12.89 -46.27
CA LEU A 135 -21.31 -13.16 -46.26
C LEU A 135 -21.88 -12.69 -47.60
N THR A 136 -22.21 -13.64 -48.47
CA THR A 136 -22.93 -13.35 -49.70
C THR A 136 -24.40 -13.12 -49.35
N ILE A 137 -24.82 -11.86 -49.29
CA ILE A 137 -26.23 -11.51 -49.11
C ILE A 137 -26.90 -11.66 -50.48
N GLN A 138 -28.09 -12.27 -50.53
CA GLN A 138 -28.83 -12.47 -51.80
C GLN A 138 -29.13 -11.17 -52.54
N ILE A 139 -29.14 -10.02 -51.82
CA ILE A 139 -29.30 -8.67 -52.37
C ILE A 139 -28.38 -7.74 -51.56
N GLY A 140 -27.30 -7.23 -52.17
CA GLY A 140 -26.37 -6.28 -51.55
C GLY A 140 -24.90 -6.58 -51.84
N GLU A 141 -23.99 -5.66 -51.46
CA GLU A 141 -22.55 -5.92 -51.52
C GLU A 141 -22.14 -6.95 -50.46
N PRO A 142 -21.16 -7.83 -50.75
CA PRO A 142 -20.66 -8.80 -49.78
C PRO A 142 -20.10 -8.09 -48.55
N ILE A 143 -20.59 -8.44 -47.37
CA ILE A 143 -20.00 -7.97 -46.12
C ILE A 143 -18.81 -8.88 -45.80
N SER A 144 -17.66 -8.26 -45.56
CA SER A 144 -16.42 -8.93 -45.20
C SER A 144 -16.04 -8.50 -43.79
N GLU A 145 -16.52 -9.23 -42.79
CA GLU A 145 -16.20 -8.98 -41.38
C GLU A 145 -15.41 -10.12 -40.75
N GLY A 146 -14.28 -9.77 -40.13
CA GLY A 146 -13.49 -10.68 -39.31
C GLY A 146 -14.26 -11.02 -38.03
N PHE A 147 -14.26 -12.29 -37.65
CA PHE A 147 -14.81 -12.74 -36.38
C PHE A 147 -13.69 -13.24 -35.47
N VAL A 148 -13.92 -13.12 -34.15
CA VAL A 148 -12.96 -13.60 -33.16
C VAL A 148 -12.90 -15.12 -33.22
N THR A 149 -11.71 -15.66 -33.49
CA THR A 149 -11.49 -17.12 -33.58
C THR A 149 -10.90 -17.72 -32.33
N GLY A 150 -10.37 -16.89 -31.43
CA GLY A 150 -9.92 -17.35 -30.13
C GLY A 150 -9.32 -16.25 -29.29
N PHE A 151 -9.03 -16.59 -28.05
CA PHE A 151 -8.34 -15.74 -27.11
C PHE A 151 -7.00 -16.36 -26.75
N LYS A 152 -5.96 -15.54 -26.65
CA LYS A 152 -4.64 -15.95 -26.17
C LYS A 152 -4.17 -15.02 -25.07
N ARG A 153 -3.22 -15.51 -24.28
CA ARG A 153 -2.46 -14.70 -23.34
C ARG A 153 -1.04 -14.54 -23.84
N ALA A 154 -0.52 -13.32 -23.73
CA ALA A 154 0.87 -13.00 -24.01
C ALA A 154 1.51 -12.43 -22.75
N ARG A 155 2.71 -12.91 -22.43
CA ARG A 155 3.44 -12.55 -21.21
C ARG A 155 4.88 -12.14 -21.54
N CYS A 156 5.40 -11.17 -20.80
CA CYS A 156 6.82 -10.81 -20.81
C CYS A 156 7.23 -10.29 -19.42
N SER A 157 8.54 -10.17 -19.18
CA SER A 157 9.09 -9.69 -17.91
C SER A 157 10.19 -8.68 -18.20
N LEU A 158 9.96 -7.42 -17.81
CA LEU A 158 10.86 -6.30 -18.05
C LEU A 158 11.65 -5.97 -16.79
N ASN A 159 12.98 -5.96 -16.92
CA ASN A 159 13.88 -5.52 -15.85
C ASN A 159 14.32 -4.08 -16.11
N PHE A 160 14.24 -3.21 -15.10
CA PHE A 160 14.67 -1.82 -15.22
C PHE A 160 15.08 -1.21 -13.89
N ALA A 161 15.90 -0.16 -13.97
CA ALA A 161 16.38 0.60 -12.83
C ALA A 161 15.79 2.01 -12.84
N ILE A 162 15.13 2.45 -11.76
CA ILE A 162 14.75 3.86 -11.58
C ILE A 162 15.91 4.60 -10.92
N PRO A 163 16.47 5.66 -11.55
CA PRO A 163 17.52 6.47 -10.95
C PRO A 163 17.09 7.03 -9.59
N GLN A 164 18.00 7.02 -8.62
CA GLN A 164 17.74 7.50 -7.26
C GLN A 164 17.17 8.93 -7.24
N SER A 165 17.78 9.84 -8.00
CA SER A 165 17.32 11.23 -8.07
C SER A 165 15.89 11.33 -8.58
N HIS A 166 15.56 10.61 -9.66
CA HIS A 166 14.21 10.58 -10.22
C HIS A 166 13.20 10.01 -9.22
N TRP A 167 13.57 8.92 -8.53
CA TRP A 167 12.72 8.33 -7.51
C TRP A 167 12.40 9.31 -6.38
N ILE A 168 13.42 9.98 -5.83
CA ILE A 168 13.27 10.94 -4.73
C ILE A 168 12.50 12.19 -5.18
N ASP A 169 12.80 12.73 -6.37
CA ASP A 169 12.28 14.02 -6.81
C ASP A 169 10.89 13.92 -7.46
N LYS A 170 10.59 12.80 -8.12
CA LYS A 170 9.39 12.65 -8.97
C LYS A 170 8.44 11.54 -8.53
N VAL A 171 8.94 10.49 -7.89
CA VAL A 171 8.10 9.34 -7.51
C VAL A 171 7.63 9.44 -6.06
N LEU A 172 8.53 9.45 -5.08
CA LEU A 172 8.19 9.46 -3.65
C LEU A 172 7.21 10.58 -3.23
N PRO A 173 7.37 11.84 -3.68
CA PRO A 173 6.46 12.91 -3.26
C PRO A 173 5.03 12.67 -3.71
N GLY A 174 4.87 12.07 -4.90
CA GLY A 174 3.57 11.73 -5.47
C GLY A 174 2.88 10.55 -4.78
N LEU A 175 3.66 9.65 -4.16
CA LEU A 175 3.16 8.58 -3.28
C LEU A 175 2.78 9.09 -1.88
N GLY A 176 2.98 10.38 -1.59
CA GLY A 176 2.77 10.94 -0.26
C GLY A 176 3.75 10.42 0.80
N TYR A 177 4.87 9.81 0.39
CA TYR A 177 5.88 9.31 1.32
C TYR A 177 6.44 10.46 2.17
N GLY A 178 6.54 10.24 3.48
CA GLY A 178 6.95 11.27 4.44
C GLY A 178 5.83 12.18 4.94
N LYS A 179 4.62 12.11 4.36
CA LYS A 179 3.44 12.80 4.91
C LYS A 179 2.75 12.00 6.02
N THR A 180 2.92 10.69 6.01
CA THR A 180 2.48 9.76 7.04
C THR A 180 3.63 8.80 7.40
N ARG A 181 3.62 8.27 8.62
CA ARG A 181 4.58 7.30 9.12
C ARG A 181 3.82 6.17 9.80
N ILE A 182 4.17 4.94 9.49
CA ILE A 182 3.73 3.79 10.29
C ILE A 182 4.74 3.63 11.43
N ILE A 183 4.25 3.56 12.66
CA ILE A 183 5.07 3.23 13.82
C ILE A 183 4.54 1.91 14.36
N GLU A 184 5.30 0.83 14.12
CA GLU A 184 5.03 -0.46 14.73
C GLU A 184 5.71 -0.51 16.10
N ILE A 185 4.90 -0.63 17.15
CA ILE A 185 5.39 -0.72 18.52
C ILE A 185 5.17 -2.17 18.97
N PRO A 186 6.23 -3.00 19.12
CA PRO A 186 6.08 -4.39 19.52
C PRO A 186 5.51 -4.45 20.94
N LEU A 187 4.48 -5.25 21.18
CA LEU A 187 3.97 -5.41 22.54
C LEU A 187 4.91 -6.34 23.32
N PRO A 188 5.37 -5.94 24.52
CA PRO A 188 6.29 -6.74 25.30
C PRO A 188 5.61 -7.98 25.87
N GLU A 189 6.19 -9.16 25.63
CA GLU A 189 5.68 -10.44 26.17
C GLU A 189 6.47 -10.95 27.40
N LYS A 190 7.67 -10.39 27.65
CA LYS A 190 8.66 -11.02 28.54
C LYS A 190 8.85 -10.34 29.89
N ALA A 191 8.65 -9.02 29.98
CA ALA A 191 8.78 -8.33 31.26
C ALA A 191 7.43 -8.32 31.99
N PHE A 192 7.45 -8.74 33.26
CA PHE A 192 6.34 -8.60 34.21
C PHE A 192 5.00 -9.25 33.78
N PRO A 193 4.96 -10.60 33.64
CA PRO A 193 3.81 -11.34 33.12
C PRO A 193 2.52 -11.22 33.96
N GLU A 194 2.58 -10.73 35.19
CA GLU A 194 1.41 -10.61 36.06
C GLU A 194 0.57 -9.35 35.77
N ILE A 195 1.18 -8.29 35.24
CA ILE A 195 0.54 -6.95 35.15
C ILE A 195 0.32 -6.55 33.69
N PHE A 196 1.24 -6.92 32.81
CA PHE A 196 1.16 -6.59 31.39
C PHE A 196 -0.07 -7.16 30.67
N PRO A 197 -0.56 -8.39 30.97
CA PRO A 197 -1.78 -8.88 30.32
C PRO A 197 -2.98 -7.96 30.55
N GLN A 198 -3.15 -7.45 31.77
CA GLN A 198 -4.22 -6.50 32.06
C GLN A 198 -4.02 -5.17 31.33
N ALA A 199 -2.80 -4.61 31.34
CA ALA A 199 -2.52 -3.35 30.65
C ALA A 199 -2.72 -3.45 29.13
N LEU A 200 -2.35 -4.59 28.52
CA LEU A 200 -2.55 -4.86 27.10
C LEU A 200 -4.02 -5.10 26.74
N ASP A 201 -4.79 -5.73 27.63
CA ASP A 201 -6.24 -5.89 27.45
C ASP A 201 -6.95 -4.53 27.51
N GLU A 202 -6.61 -3.67 28.48
CA GLU A 202 -7.09 -2.30 28.58
C GLU A 202 -6.70 -1.46 27.33
N LEU A 203 -5.47 -1.61 26.82
CA LEU A 203 -5.06 -0.96 25.58
C LEU A 203 -5.86 -1.48 24.36
N SER A 204 -6.15 -2.77 24.32
CA SER A 204 -6.99 -3.39 23.28
C SER A 204 -8.43 -2.86 23.33
N HIS A 205 -8.98 -2.69 24.53
CA HIS A 205 -10.27 -2.03 24.73
C HIS A 205 -10.24 -0.56 24.29
N ALA A 206 -9.19 0.18 24.63
CA ALA A 206 -9.01 1.56 24.18
C ALA A 206 -9.01 1.65 22.64
N GLN A 207 -8.27 0.77 21.96
CA GLN A 207 -8.25 0.70 20.50
C GLN A 207 -9.62 0.35 19.91
N ARG A 208 -10.36 -0.57 20.53
CA ARG A 208 -11.72 -0.90 20.11
C ARG A 208 -12.64 0.32 20.20
N TYR A 209 -12.67 1.00 21.35
CA TYR A 209 -13.52 2.18 21.53
C TYR A 209 -13.13 3.34 20.61
N PHE A 210 -11.84 3.50 20.31
CA PHE A 210 -11.37 4.49 19.34
C PHE A 210 -11.93 4.21 17.93
N ASN A 211 -11.92 2.94 17.52
CA ASN A 211 -12.47 2.52 16.23
C ASN A 211 -14.00 2.67 16.17
N GLU A 212 -14.69 2.53 17.30
CA GLU A 212 -16.14 2.76 17.45
C GLU A 212 -16.51 4.25 17.52
N GLY A 213 -15.53 5.15 17.68
CA GLY A 213 -15.74 6.59 17.84
C GLY A 213 -16.07 7.03 19.28
N ASP A 214 -15.98 6.13 20.26
CA ASP A 214 -16.15 6.45 21.69
C ASP A 214 -14.80 6.87 22.30
N TYR A 215 -14.44 8.12 22.02
CA TYR A 215 -13.16 8.70 22.43
C TYR A 215 -13.04 8.87 23.95
N ASP A 216 -14.17 8.99 24.67
CA ASP A 216 -14.16 9.10 26.13
C ASP A 216 -13.78 7.78 26.80
N LYS A 217 -14.38 6.68 26.35
CA LYS A 217 -13.98 5.35 26.80
C LYS A 217 -12.56 5.01 26.38
N THR A 218 -12.13 5.47 25.20
CA THR A 218 -10.73 5.32 24.76
C THR A 218 -9.76 5.87 25.81
N VAL A 219 -9.97 7.10 26.26
CA VAL A 219 -9.11 7.74 27.27
C VAL A 219 -9.22 7.06 28.63
N ALA A 220 -10.43 6.65 29.04
CA ALA A 220 -10.64 5.93 30.29
C ALA A 220 -9.85 4.60 30.34
N HIS A 221 -9.89 3.83 29.24
CA HIS A 221 -9.13 2.58 29.13
C HIS A 221 -7.61 2.81 29.03
N CYS A 222 -7.14 3.88 28.36
CA CYS A 222 -5.73 4.25 28.39
C CYS A 222 -5.23 4.55 29.81
N ARG A 223 -6.04 5.24 30.63
CA ARG A 223 -5.73 5.48 32.04
C ARG A 223 -5.65 4.18 32.84
N ASN A 224 -6.63 3.30 32.66
CA ASN A 224 -6.65 1.98 33.32
C ASN A 224 -5.45 1.12 32.93
N ALA A 225 -4.93 1.26 31.71
CA ALA A 225 -3.73 0.56 31.27
C ALA A 225 -2.46 1.00 32.01
N ILE A 226 -2.34 2.29 32.37
CA ILE A 226 -1.15 2.84 33.05
C ILE A 226 -1.22 2.66 34.58
N GLU A 227 -2.41 2.63 35.17
CA GLU A 227 -2.57 2.57 36.63
C GLU A 227 -1.84 1.40 37.31
N PRO A 228 -1.93 0.15 36.82
CA PRO A 228 -1.21 -0.99 37.39
C PRO A 228 0.30 -0.80 37.33
N VAL A 229 0.80 -0.30 36.19
CA VAL A 229 2.23 -0.02 35.99
C VAL A 229 2.74 0.98 37.03
N LYS A 230 1.98 2.05 37.29
CA LYS A 230 2.33 3.05 38.31
C LYS A 230 2.35 2.47 39.72
N LYS A 231 1.35 1.68 40.10
CA LYS A 231 1.23 1.10 41.46
C LYS A 231 2.38 0.16 41.79
N GLU A 232 2.84 -0.57 40.78
CA GLU A 232 3.79 -1.66 40.94
C GLU A 232 5.22 -1.23 40.59
N LEU A 233 5.42 0.02 40.17
CA LEU A 233 6.71 0.55 39.72
C LEU A 233 7.84 0.43 40.76
N GLU A 234 7.54 0.66 42.04
CA GLU A 234 8.49 0.48 43.14
C GLU A 234 9.01 -0.96 43.24
N LYS A 235 8.16 -1.95 42.95
CA LYS A 235 8.57 -3.37 42.93
C LYS A 235 9.46 -3.68 41.72
N PHE A 236 9.48 -2.81 40.71
CA PHE A 236 10.30 -2.98 39.50
C PHE A 236 11.70 -2.38 39.65
N ARG A 237 11.98 -1.65 40.75
CA ARG A 237 13.28 -0.99 40.96
C ARG A 237 14.45 -1.97 40.85
N GLU A 238 14.30 -3.18 41.38
CA GLU A 238 15.35 -4.20 41.39
C GLU A 238 15.65 -4.79 40.00
N GLN A 239 14.72 -4.68 39.05
CA GLN A 239 14.87 -5.22 37.69
C GLN A 239 15.44 -4.18 36.71
N ILE A 240 15.38 -2.89 37.06
CA ILE A 240 15.95 -1.84 36.24
C ILE A 240 17.45 -1.72 36.52
N ALA A 241 18.26 -1.88 35.47
CA ALA A 241 19.72 -1.97 35.55
C ALA A 241 20.44 -0.74 36.16
N SER A 242 19.77 0.41 36.29
CA SER A 242 20.34 1.61 36.91
C SER A 242 19.30 2.45 37.66
N ASP A 243 19.72 3.05 38.78
CA ASP A 243 18.88 4.00 39.54
C ASP A 243 18.43 5.19 38.69
N THR A 244 19.27 5.67 37.76
CA THR A 244 18.91 6.75 36.82
C THR A 244 17.81 6.32 35.84
N GLY A 245 17.88 5.09 35.32
CA GLY A 245 16.82 4.53 34.47
C GLY A 245 15.51 4.39 35.25
N TYR A 246 15.59 3.95 36.50
CA TYR A 246 14.43 3.83 37.37
C TYR A 246 13.75 5.18 37.64
N GLU A 247 14.51 6.20 38.05
CA GLU A 247 13.97 7.54 38.29
C GLU A 247 13.36 8.18 37.05
N TRP A 248 13.95 7.95 35.87
CA TRP A 248 13.38 8.41 34.61
C TRP A 248 12.03 7.75 34.30
N VAL A 249 11.93 6.42 34.45
CA VAL A 249 10.68 5.66 34.22
C VAL A 249 9.61 6.08 35.20
N LYS A 250 9.97 6.23 36.47
CA LYS A 250 9.07 6.68 37.53
C LYS A 250 8.49 8.04 37.24
N THR A 251 9.36 9.00 36.92
CA THR A 251 8.93 10.34 36.53
C THR A 251 8.00 10.29 35.32
N LEU A 252 8.36 9.53 34.28
CA LEU A 252 7.58 9.45 33.05
C LEU A 252 6.19 8.82 33.28
N ALA A 253 6.12 7.70 34.00
CA ALA A 253 4.86 7.02 34.31
C ALA A 253 3.95 7.87 35.21
N GLU A 254 4.52 8.52 36.22
CA GLU A 254 3.78 9.43 37.11
C GLU A 254 3.24 10.64 36.37
N GLU A 255 4.07 11.33 35.58
CA GLU A 255 3.66 12.50 34.80
C GLU A 255 2.62 12.14 33.74
N THR A 256 2.77 11.00 33.06
CA THR A 256 1.79 10.53 32.07
C THR A 256 0.46 10.22 32.72
N PHE A 257 0.45 9.49 33.84
CA PHE A 257 -0.77 9.21 34.59
C PHE A 257 -1.44 10.48 35.11
N ASN A 258 -0.65 11.41 35.67
CA ASN A 258 -1.16 12.68 36.20
C ASN A 258 -1.74 13.56 35.08
N TRP A 259 -1.10 13.57 33.90
CA TRP A 259 -1.62 14.26 32.72
C TRP A 259 -2.95 13.67 32.25
N LEU A 260 -3.06 12.35 32.11
CA LEU A 260 -4.31 11.68 31.75
C LEU A 260 -5.40 11.88 32.79
N ASP A 261 -5.09 11.78 34.09
CA ASP A 261 -6.05 12.02 35.17
C ASP A 261 -6.55 13.46 35.19
N LYS A 262 -5.65 14.44 34.97
CA LYS A 262 -6.03 15.86 34.83
C LYS A 262 -6.93 16.09 33.62
N LEU A 263 -6.60 15.50 32.46
CA LEU A 263 -7.42 15.59 31.26
C LEU A 263 -8.81 15.00 31.51
N TYR A 264 -8.88 13.77 32.00
CA TYR A 264 -10.14 13.07 32.32
C TYR A 264 -11.00 13.84 33.33
N LYS A 265 -10.40 14.35 34.42
CA LYS A 265 -11.15 15.14 35.42
C LYS A 265 -11.68 16.44 34.84
N LYS A 266 -10.85 17.19 34.11
CA LYS A 266 -11.28 18.46 33.49
C LYS A 266 -12.39 18.26 32.46
N THR A 267 -12.33 17.21 31.65
CA THR A 267 -13.38 16.90 30.67
C THR A 267 -14.66 16.42 31.33
N ARG A 268 -14.57 15.55 32.35
CA ARG A 268 -15.73 15.11 33.15
C ARG A 268 -16.41 16.25 33.90
N ASP A 269 -15.63 17.18 34.47
CA ASP A 269 -16.17 18.30 35.22
C ASP A 269 -16.89 19.32 34.31
N LEU A 270 -16.48 19.41 33.03
CA LEU A 270 -17.14 20.23 31.99
C LEU A 270 -18.55 19.74 31.62
N THR A 271 -18.86 18.45 31.79
CA THR A 271 -20.14 17.84 31.37
C THR A 271 -21.04 17.40 32.51
N SER A 272 -20.48 17.22 33.70
CA SER A 272 -21.24 17.03 34.94
C SER A 272 -22.13 18.24 35.32
N LYS A 273 -21.89 19.42 34.72
CA LYS A 273 -22.61 20.67 35.02
C LYS A 273 -23.85 20.97 34.16
N SER A 274 -24.25 20.10 33.23
CA SER A 274 -25.42 20.35 32.37
C SER A 274 -26.31 19.12 32.26
N HIS A 275 -27.48 19.15 32.92
CA HIS A 275 -28.56 18.16 32.80
C HIS A 275 -29.29 18.17 31.44
N HIS A 276 -28.60 18.53 30.36
CA HIS A 276 -29.11 18.42 29.00
C HIS A 276 -28.01 17.84 28.13
N ILE A 277 -28.34 16.72 27.51
CA ILE A 277 -27.54 15.90 26.59
C ILE A 277 -26.59 16.77 25.73
N PRO A 278 -25.28 16.49 25.72
CA PRO A 278 -24.47 16.75 24.54
C PRO A 278 -24.19 15.42 23.85
N SER A 279 -24.74 15.26 22.65
CA SER A 279 -24.45 14.16 21.73
C SER A 279 -23.05 14.29 21.07
N VAL A 280 -22.06 14.79 21.81
CA VAL A 280 -20.70 15.05 21.32
C VAL A 280 -19.73 14.62 22.42
N GLY A 281 -18.89 13.62 22.14
CA GLY A 281 -17.87 13.14 23.07
C GLY A 281 -16.91 14.26 23.51
N HIS A 282 -16.30 14.11 24.68
CA HIS A 282 -15.49 15.16 25.31
C HIS A 282 -14.11 15.27 24.68
N PHE A 283 -13.60 14.15 24.17
CA PHE A 283 -12.37 14.09 23.42
C PHE A 283 -12.67 14.04 21.92
N SER A 284 -11.90 14.80 21.16
CA SER A 284 -11.82 14.65 19.72
C SER A 284 -11.04 13.38 19.35
N ARG A 285 -11.21 12.93 18.10
CA ARG A 285 -10.43 11.83 17.54
C ARG A 285 -8.92 12.05 17.68
N HIS A 286 -8.44 13.26 17.39
CA HIS A 286 -7.00 13.57 17.44
C HIS A 286 -6.44 13.54 18.87
N GLU A 287 -7.22 13.96 19.86
CA GLU A 287 -6.81 13.88 21.27
C GLU A 287 -6.74 12.43 21.73
N ALA A 288 -7.76 11.62 21.42
CA ALA A 288 -7.77 10.20 21.76
C ALA A 288 -6.65 9.42 21.04
N GLU A 289 -6.37 9.74 19.79
CA GLU A 289 -5.26 9.17 19.01
C GLU A 289 -3.90 9.47 19.67
N SER A 290 -3.68 10.73 20.05
CA SER A 290 -2.45 11.14 20.75
C SER A 290 -2.27 10.41 22.07
N ILE A 291 -3.35 10.23 22.83
CA ILE A 291 -3.36 9.53 24.12
C ILE A 291 -3.05 8.04 23.95
N ILE A 292 -3.63 7.36 22.96
CA ILE A 292 -3.31 5.96 22.62
C ILE A 292 -1.82 5.83 22.29
N LEU A 293 -1.27 6.71 21.46
CA LEU A 293 0.13 6.64 21.02
C LEU A 293 1.10 6.78 22.21
N VAL A 294 0.89 7.78 23.08
CA VAL A 294 1.72 7.98 24.28
C VAL A 294 1.60 6.78 25.23
N THR A 295 0.39 6.26 25.44
CA THR A 295 0.14 5.09 26.30
C THR A 295 0.83 3.85 25.76
N THR A 296 0.73 3.60 24.46
CA THR A 296 1.36 2.46 23.78
C THR A 296 2.89 2.54 23.87
N ALA A 297 3.47 3.72 23.61
CA ALA A 297 4.91 3.94 23.71
C ALA A 297 5.43 3.72 25.14
N LEU A 298 4.69 4.20 26.16
CA LEU A 298 5.05 3.99 27.57
C LEU A 298 5.03 2.51 27.94
N LEU A 299 3.95 1.79 27.60
CA LEU A 299 3.83 0.37 27.91
C LEU A 299 4.92 -0.45 27.21
N ASN A 300 5.22 -0.14 25.95
CA ASN A 300 6.31 -0.77 25.23
C ASN A 300 7.66 -0.52 25.90
N TYR A 301 7.96 0.72 26.28
CA TYR A 301 9.21 1.03 26.96
C TYR A 301 9.32 0.25 28.27
N VAL A 302 8.30 0.34 29.13
CA VAL A 302 8.31 -0.32 30.45
C VAL A 302 8.43 -1.83 30.33
N GLY A 303 7.77 -2.45 29.35
CA GLY A 303 7.80 -3.91 29.21
C GLY A 303 9.03 -4.44 28.46
N ASN A 304 9.91 -3.57 27.98
CA ASN A 304 11.22 -3.97 27.43
C ASN A 304 12.39 -3.65 28.37
N LEU A 305 12.12 -3.14 29.58
CA LEU A 305 13.09 -3.06 30.67
C LEU A 305 13.31 -4.43 31.30
#